data_AF-A0A5J4P1J3-F1
#
_entry.id   AF-A0A5J4P1J3-F1
#
_cell.length_a   1.000
_cell.length_b   1.000
_cell.length_c   1.000
_cell.angle_alpha   90.00
_cell.angle_beta   90.00
_cell.angle_gamma   90.00
#
_symmetry.space_group_name_H-M   'P 1'
#
loop_
_entity.id
_entity.type
_entity.pdbx_description
1 polymer ?
#
loop_
_entity_poly.entity_id
_entity_poly.type
_entity_poly.pdbx_seq_one_letter_code
_entity_poly.pdbx_strand_id
1 'polypeptide(L)'
;MDAFKKCDFECWIKLSEVRSTQLPSASKQYFGPYCNSAMCSFVFQLCVQLKTPSEVYMRVMEYLDRYFEHLFNNVEEAQWFTHSEQIIGDKRKNMLRLVAVIQLATKVTYRHKVLKTSEARKVLRMLGFFFLNEEILHAELKALQRLENSLSSKTLEECVDFITCIVKNNKPNFKVSHKTDLIVFVYCSAPYFLYRLEKLGFRFTSVFDFNILLGCGIVVSSFLLQEKQPEVASITINIEQLLRWKMIDILKIAYLILQHV
;
A
#
# COMPACT_ATOMS: atom_id res chain seq x y z
N MET A 1 -11.88 10.56 24.14
CA MET A 1 -10.59 10.04 23.63
C MET A 1 -10.73 8.54 23.71
N ASP A 2 -11.38 7.94 22.72
CA ASP A 2 -11.73 6.52 22.80
C ASP A 2 -10.46 5.70 22.60
N ALA A 3 -10.11 4.99 23.67
CA ALA A 3 -8.94 4.16 23.75
C ALA A 3 -8.99 3.09 22.66
N PHE A 4 -7.87 2.90 21.96
CA PHE A 4 -7.59 1.67 21.22
C PHE A 4 -8.08 0.49 22.05
N LYS A 5 -9.11 -0.21 21.58
CA LYS A 5 -9.56 -1.38 22.32
C LYS A 5 -8.47 -2.43 22.14
N LYS A 6 -8.10 -3.08 23.24
CA LYS A 6 -7.11 -4.16 23.26
C LYS A 6 -7.39 -5.24 22.21
N CYS A 7 -8.65 -5.42 21.80
CA CYS A 7 -9.08 -6.31 20.72
C CYS A 7 -8.60 -5.90 19.31
N ASP A 8 -8.44 -4.61 19.00
CA ASP A 8 -7.94 -4.16 17.69
C ASP A 8 -6.45 -4.55 17.50
N PHE A 9 -5.73 -4.65 18.62
CA PHE A 9 -4.36 -5.15 18.70
C PHE A 9 -4.28 -6.70 18.68
N GLU A 10 -5.37 -7.41 18.96
CA GLU A 10 -5.40 -8.87 18.89
C GLU A 10 -5.47 -9.37 17.43
N CYS A 11 -6.07 -8.58 16.54
CA CYS A 11 -6.10 -8.79 15.08
C CYS A 11 -4.87 -8.24 14.34
N TRP A 12 -3.87 -7.78 15.08
CA TRP A 12 -2.56 -7.34 14.58
C TRP A 12 -1.96 -8.32 13.56
N ILE A 13 -1.13 -7.80 12.64
CA ILE A 13 -0.38 -8.51 11.58
C ILE A 13 -0.56 -10.03 11.61
N LYS A 14 -1.66 -10.49 11.01
CA LYS A 14 -1.66 -11.78 10.34
C LYS A 14 -1.12 -11.46 8.96
N LEU A 15 -0.09 -12.16 8.47
CA LEU A 15 0.28 -11.98 7.07
C LEU A 15 -0.92 -12.35 6.19
N SER A 16 -0.98 -11.84 4.96
CA SER A 16 -2.02 -12.29 4.03
C SER A 16 -1.95 -13.82 3.97
N GLU A 17 -3.10 -14.50 4.13
CA GLU A 17 -3.18 -15.98 4.15
C GLU A 17 -2.67 -16.59 2.83
N VAL A 18 -2.49 -15.75 1.82
CA VAL A 18 -2.01 -16.09 0.48
C VAL A 18 -0.55 -15.68 0.34
N ARG A 19 0.35 -16.41 1.01
CA ARG A 19 1.51 -16.86 0.24
C ARG A 19 1.01 -18.04 -0.57
N SER A 20 0.61 -17.81 -1.82
CA SER A 20 0.71 -18.92 -2.75
C SER A 20 2.15 -19.38 -2.66
N THR A 21 2.39 -20.69 -2.57
CA THR A 21 3.69 -21.33 -2.79
C THR A 21 4.22 -21.10 -4.23
N GLN A 22 3.71 -20.07 -4.89
CA GLN A 22 3.87 -19.64 -6.26
C GLN A 22 3.94 -18.10 -6.31
N LEU A 23 4.40 -17.40 -5.27
CA LEU A 23 4.73 -15.98 -5.42
C LEU A 23 5.85 -15.89 -6.47
N PRO A 24 5.61 -15.29 -7.65
CA PRO A 24 6.60 -15.29 -8.71
C PRO A 24 7.85 -14.56 -8.26
N SER A 25 9.02 -14.85 -8.84
CA SER A 25 10.22 -14.05 -8.59
C SER A 25 10.02 -12.55 -8.87
N ALA A 26 9.06 -12.21 -9.73
CA ALA A 26 8.61 -10.85 -10.01
C ALA A 26 7.84 -10.17 -8.86
N SER A 27 7.28 -10.93 -7.90
CA SER A 27 6.54 -10.39 -6.74
C SER A 27 7.40 -9.59 -5.77
N LYS A 28 8.73 -9.71 -5.84
CA LYS A 28 9.73 -9.06 -4.98
C LYS A 28 9.87 -7.53 -5.18
N GLN A 29 8.88 -6.89 -5.80
CA GLN A 29 8.90 -5.44 -6.05
C GLN A 29 7.50 -4.81 -5.96
N TYR A 30 6.44 -5.60 -5.86
CA TYR A 30 5.08 -5.08 -5.86
C TYR A 30 4.52 -5.02 -4.44
N PHE A 31 3.65 -4.03 -4.20
CA PHE A 31 3.03 -3.83 -2.90
C PHE A 31 1.96 -4.89 -2.59
N GLY A 32 1.66 -5.04 -1.30
CA GLY A 32 0.56 -5.80 -0.74
C GLY A 32 0.74 -7.32 -0.46
N PRO A 33 1.86 -8.02 -0.74
CA PRO A 33 2.00 -9.42 -0.31
C PRO A 33 1.87 -9.63 1.21
N TYR A 34 2.20 -8.63 2.03
CA TYR A 34 2.26 -8.79 3.50
C TYR A 34 1.18 -8.02 4.24
N CYS A 35 0.55 -7.03 3.59
CA CYS A 35 -0.53 -6.25 4.18
C CYS A 35 -1.88 -6.96 4.03
N ASN A 36 -2.71 -6.92 5.08
CA ASN A 36 -4.09 -7.40 5.04
C ASN A 36 -5.06 -6.32 5.55
N SER A 37 -6.37 -6.59 5.47
CA SER A 37 -7.41 -5.64 5.88
C SER A 37 -7.31 -5.20 7.35
N ALA A 38 -6.93 -6.09 8.27
CA ALA A 38 -6.76 -5.78 9.68
C ALA A 38 -5.59 -4.81 9.91
N MET A 39 -4.46 -5.07 9.25
CA MET A 39 -3.29 -4.21 9.26
C MET A 39 -3.60 -2.84 8.64
N CYS A 40 -4.25 -2.82 7.48
CA CYS A 40 -4.71 -1.58 6.84
C CYS A 40 -5.60 -0.75 7.77
N SER A 41 -6.56 -1.39 8.44
CA SER A 41 -7.48 -0.74 9.37
C SER A 41 -6.75 -0.17 10.59
N PHE A 42 -5.83 -0.93 11.17
CA PHE A 42 -5.03 -0.48 12.31
C PHE A 42 -4.13 0.71 11.95
N VAL A 43 -3.42 0.63 10.82
CA VAL A 43 -2.56 1.72 10.35
C VAL A 43 -3.38 2.96 10.03
N PHE A 44 -4.56 2.80 9.41
CA PHE A 44 -5.48 3.90 9.15
C PHE A 44 -5.91 4.60 10.43
N GLN A 45 -6.40 3.85 11.42
CA GLN A 45 -6.81 4.39 12.72
C GLN A 45 -5.67 5.12 13.42
N LEU A 46 -4.46 4.55 13.40
CA LEU A 46 -3.28 5.18 13.99
C LEU A 46 -2.94 6.49 13.28
N CYS A 47 -2.95 6.52 11.94
CA CYS A 47 -2.73 7.73 11.14
C CYS A 47 -3.77 8.81 11.44
N VAL A 48 -5.06 8.44 11.56
CA VAL A 48 -6.15 9.35 11.93
C VAL A 48 -5.92 9.95 13.32
N GLN A 49 -5.54 9.13 14.30
CA GLN A 49 -5.25 9.62 15.66
C GLN A 49 -4.04 10.56 15.71
N LEU A 50 -3.02 10.28 14.90
CA LEU A 50 -1.87 11.15 14.72
C LEU A 50 -2.22 12.42 13.92
N LYS A 51 -3.43 12.51 13.37
CA LYS A 51 -3.89 13.58 12.48
C LYS A 51 -2.93 13.78 11.32
N THR A 52 -2.47 12.68 10.72
CA THR A 52 -1.70 12.71 9.47
C THR A 52 -2.66 12.80 8.29
N PRO A 53 -2.24 13.42 7.17
CA PRO A 53 -3.06 13.46 5.97
C PRO A 53 -3.13 12.06 5.31
N SER A 54 -4.10 11.82 4.44
CA SER A 54 -4.38 10.49 3.86
C SER A 54 -3.23 9.93 3.03
N GLU A 55 -2.43 10.81 2.43
CA GLU A 55 -1.26 10.46 1.63
C GLU A 55 -0.17 9.80 2.47
N VAL A 56 -0.07 10.17 3.75
CA VAL A 56 0.85 9.50 4.69
C VAL A 56 0.38 8.08 4.95
N TYR A 57 -0.92 7.86 5.14
CA TYR A 57 -1.48 6.54 5.35
C TYR A 57 -1.13 5.59 4.17
N MET A 58 -1.39 6.02 2.93
CA MET A 58 -1.08 5.21 1.74
C MET A 58 0.42 4.92 1.63
N ARG A 59 1.26 5.92 1.92
CA ARG A 59 2.71 5.75 1.92
C ARG A 59 3.19 4.75 2.97
N VAL A 60 2.61 4.80 4.17
CA VAL A 60 2.95 3.86 5.25
C VAL A 60 2.61 2.44 4.85
N MET A 61 1.46 2.21 4.21
CA MET A 61 1.08 0.88 3.73
C MET A 61 2.11 0.30 2.77
N GLU A 62 2.51 1.07 1.75
CA GLU A 62 3.56 0.64 0.81
C GLU A 62 4.91 0.41 1.47
N TYR A 63 5.35 1.35 2.31
CA TYR A 63 6.65 1.25 2.98
C TYR A 63 6.69 0.07 3.94
N LEU A 64 5.61 -0.20 4.65
CA LEU A 64 5.55 -1.28 5.62
C LEU A 64 5.57 -2.63 4.90
N ASP A 65 4.85 -2.75 3.80
CA ASP A 65 4.86 -3.93 2.96
C ASP A 65 6.26 -4.24 2.40
N ARG A 66 6.94 -3.25 1.82
CA ARG A 66 8.34 -3.39 1.34
C ARG A 66 9.33 -3.64 2.47
N TYR A 67 9.10 -3.04 3.63
CA TYR A 67 9.94 -3.30 4.81
C TYR A 67 9.82 -4.76 5.25
N PHE A 68 8.62 -5.33 5.24
CA PHE A 68 8.41 -6.75 5.49
C PHE A 68 9.02 -7.61 4.40
N GLU A 69 8.92 -7.21 3.14
CA GLU A 69 9.61 -7.88 2.04
C GLU A 69 11.12 -7.98 2.33
N HIS A 70 11.78 -6.90 2.72
CA HIS A 70 13.19 -6.91 3.12
C HIS A 70 13.50 -7.76 4.35
N LEU A 71 12.54 -7.94 5.26
CA LEU A 71 12.71 -8.82 6.42
C LEU A 71 12.60 -10.30 6.05
N PHE A 72 11.73 -10.63 5.09
CA PHE A 72 11.52 -12.00 4.64
C PHE A 72 12.42 -12.39 3.47
N ASN A 73 13.03 -11.41 2.79
CA ASN A 73 14.02 -11.64 1.75
C ASN A 73 15.28 -12.27 2.36
N ASN A 74 15.80 -13.31 1.69
CA ASN A 74 16.96 -14.14 2.10
C ASN A 74 16.68 -15.22 3.15
N VAL A 75 15.41 -15.55 3.43
CA VAL A 75 15.07 -16.73 4.24
C VAL A 75 14.88 -17.93 3.32
N GLU A 76 15.59 -19.02 3.60
CA GLU A 76 15.39 -20.29 2.89
C GLU A 76 13.95 -20.78 3.07
N GLU A 77 13.38 -21.42 2.04
CA GLU A 77 11.99 -21.87 2.05
C GLU A 77 11.67 -22.78 3.24
N ALA A 78 12.61 -23.65 3.62
CA ALA A 78 12.50 -24.55 4.77
C ALA A 78 12.44 -23.84 6.13
N GLN A 79 12.99 -22.62 6.23
CA GLN A 79 13.01 -21.82 7.46
C GLN A 79 11.95 -20.72 7.46
N TRP A 80 11.25 -20.53 6.34
CA TRP A 80 10.35 -19.40 6.16
C TRP A 80 9.21 -19.40 7.18
N PHE A 81 8.58 -20.56 7.41
CA PHE A 81 7.45 -20.67 8.34
C PHE A 81 7.87 -20.22 9.75
N THR A 82 8.91 -20.86 10.30
CA THR A 82 9.45 -20.54 11.64
C THR A 82 9.90 -19.08 11.75
N HIS A 83 10.59 -18.56 10.73
CA HIS A 83 11.05 -17.17 10.73
C HIS A 83 9.90 -16.17 10.64
N SER A 84 8.88 -16.49 9.85
CA SER A 84 7.68 -15.67 9.70
C SER A 84 6.89 -15.59 10.99
N GLU A 85 6.68 -16.73 11.67
CA GLU A 85 6.03 -16.78 12.98
C GLU A 85 6.80 -15.99 14.03
N GLN A 86 8.14 -16.07 14.04
CA GLN A 86 8.97 -15.29 14.95
C GLN A 86 8.85 -13.78 14.70
N ILE A 87 8.89 -13.35 13.43
CA ILE A 87 8.74 -11.94 13.08
C ILE A 87 7.35 -11.44 13.46
N ILE A 88 6.30 -12.19 13.13
CA ILE A 88 4.90 -11.83 13.38
C ILE A 88 4.62 -11.80 14.89
N GLY A 89 5.10 -12.81 15.61
CA GLY A 89 4.91 -13.00 17.04
C GLY A 89 5.57 -11.92 17.90
N ASP A 90 6.63 -11.26 17.42
CA ASP A 90 7.27 -10.14 18.12
C ASP A 90 6.50 -8.83 17.94
N LYS A 91 5.33 -8.76 18.60
CA LYS A 91 4.45 -7.57 18.59
C LYS A 91 5.18 -6.31 19.03
N ARG A 92 6.07 -6.41 20.02
CA ARG A 92 6.86 -5.26 20.49
C ARG A 92 7.71 -4.69 19.36
N LYS A 93 8.53 -5.50 18.69
CA LYS A 93 9.34 -5.02 17.56
C LYS A 93 8.49 -4.59 16.37
N ASN A 94 7.37 -5.26 16.10
CA ASN A 94 6.47 -4.88 15.01
C ASN A 94 5.84 -3.49 15.22
N MET A 95 5.50 -3.10 16.44
CA MET A 95 5.05 -1.73 16.72
C MET A 95 6.16 -0.70 16.53
N LEU A 96 7.37 -1.04 16.98
CA LEU A 96 8.52 -0.16 16.76
C LEU A 96 8.78 0.04 15.25
N ARG A 97 8.68 -1.03 14.46
CA ARG A 97 8.80 -1.00 12.99
C ARG A 97 7.73 -0.14 12.35
N LEU A 98 6.45 -0.32 12.71
CA LEU A 98 5.36 0.49 12.19
C LEU A 98 5.58 1.97 12.49
N VAL A 99 5.86 2.31 13.75
CA VAL A 99 6.05 3.70 14.17
C VAL A 99 7.25 4.33 13.45
N ALA A 100 8.37 3.59 13.31
CA ALA A 100 9.51 4.03 12.52
C ALA A 100 9.13 4.31 11.04
N VAL A 101 8.33 3.45 10.42
CA VAL A 101 7.84 3.65 9.05
C VAL A 101 6.91 4.88 8.96
N ILE A 102 6.05 5.12 9.94
CA ILE A 102 5.22 6.34 10.02
C ILE A 102 6.10 7.60 10.14
N GLN A 103 7.15 7.55 10.96
CA GLN A 103 8.09 8.68 11.05
C GLN A 103 8.73 8.98 9.70
N LEU A 104 9.19 7.97 8.97
CA LEU A 104 9.73 8.16 7.61
C LEU A 104 8.68 8.69 6.63
N ALA A 105 7.49 8.11 6.60
CA ALA A 105 6.43 8.55 5.70
C ALA A 105 6.02 10.01 5.97
N THR A 106 5.89 10.42 7.24
CA THR A 106 5.61 11.82 7.58
C THR A 106 6.73 12.75 7.14
N LYS A 107 8.01 12.35 7.24
CA LYS A 107 9.16 13.14 6.75
C LYS A 107 9.17 13.29 5.24
N VAL A 108 8.84 12.23 4.50
CA VAL A 108 8.85 12.24 3.03
C VAL A 108 7.64 12.98 2.47
N THR A 109 6.45 12.74 3.03
CA THR A 109 5.18 13.19 2.45
C THR A 109 4.66 14.48 3.07
N TYR A 110 4.93 14.75 4.35
CA TYR A 110 4.25 15.84 5.08
C TYR A 110 5.20 16.76 5.87
N ARG A 111 5.66 17.82 5.20
CA ARG A 111 6.61 18.81 5.77
C ARG A 111 6.08 19.57 6.98
N HIS A 112 4.76 19.74 7.10
CA HIS A 112 4.17 20.59 8.15
C HIS A 112 4.01 19.88 9.51
N LYS A 113 3.99 18.54 9.53
CA LYS A 113 3.88 17.77 10.77
C LYS A 113 4.62 16.44 10.65
N VAL A 114 5.89 16.48 11.03
CA VAL A 114 6.74 15.30 11.15
C VAL A 114 6.53 14.66 12.52
N LEU A 115 6.33 13.35 12.57
CA LEU A 115 6.26 12.61 13.83
C LEU A 115 7.66 12.55 14.47
N LYS A 116 7.90 13.35 15.51
CA LYS A 116 9.20 13.40 16.20
C LYS A 116 9.40 12.17 17.07
N THR A 117 10.65 11.80 17.35
CA THR A 117 11.00 10.66 18.23
C THR A 117 10.31 10.74 19.60
N SER A 118 10.22 11.94 20.18
CA SER A 118 9.55 12.15 21.46
C SER A 118 8.04 11.89 21.40
N GLU A 119 7.40 12.18 20.27
CA GLU A 119 5.98 11.92 20.01
C GLU A 119 5.75 10.44 19.68
N ALA A 120 6.59 9.86 18.84
CA ALA A 120 6.63 8.41 18.57
C ALA A 120 6.72 7.60 19.88
N ARG A 121 7.56 8.03 20.82
CA ARG A 121 7.66 7.41 22.15
C ARG A 121 6.35 7.52 22.95
N LYS A 122 5.66 8.67 22.89
CA LYS A 122 4.35 8.82 23.55
C LYS A 122 3.32 7.89 22.94
N VAL A 123 3.30 7.76 21.61
CA VAL A 123 2.40 6.85 20.87
C VAL A 123 2.66 5.40 21.27
N LEU A 124 3.91 4.96 21.24
CA LEU A 124 4.29 3.61 21.66
C LEU A 124 3.86 3.34 23.11
N ARG A 125 4.05 4.30 24.01
CA ARG A 125 3.62 4.19 25.41
C ARG A 125 2.10 4.07 25.54
N MET A 126 1.33 4.85 24.77
CA MET A 126 -0.14 4.74 24.75
C MET A 126 -0.59 3.36 24.26
N LEU A 127 0.16 2.74 23.36
CA LEU A 127 -0.08 1.38 22.87
C LEU A 127 0.44 0.28 23.83
N GLY A 128 0.96 0.66 25.02
CA GLY A 128 1.47 -0.28 26.02
C GLY A 128 2.93 -0.70 25.83
N PHE A 129 3.67 -0.05 24.93
CA PHE A 129 5.06 -0.36 24.62
C PHE A 129 6.04 0.71 25.13
N PHE A 130 6.99 0.29 25.96
CA PHE A 130 8.00 1.18 26.52
C PHE A 130 9.31 1.05 25.76
N PHE A 131 9.72 2.11 25.06
CA PHE A 131 10.99 2.20 24.34
C PHE A 131 11.75 3.47 24.73
N LEU A 132 13.07 3.37 24.69
CA LEU A 132 14.00 4.48 24.81
C LEU A 132 14.07 5.26 23.48
N ASN A 133 14.53 6.52 23.54
CA ASN A 133 14.63 7.34 22.33
C ASN A 133 15.66 6.75 21.34
N GLU A 134 16.74 6.18 21.87
CA GLU A 134 17.81 5.54 21.11
C GLU A 134 17.29 4.33 20.33
N GLU A 135 16.43 3.51 20.94
CA GLU A 135 15.79 2.36 20.28
C GLU A 135 14.90 2.82 19.11
N ILE A 136 14.14 3.90 19.30
CA ILE A 136 13.27 4.46 18.27
C ILE A 136 14.08 5.05 17.12
N LEU A 137 15.12 5.83 17.42
CA LEU A 137 16.03 6.39 16.41
C LEU A 137 16.74 5.29 15.62
N HIS A 138 17.21 4.24 16.30
CA HIS A 138 17.85 3.12 15.65
C HIS A 138 16.89 2.36 14.73
N ALA A 139 15.63 2.16 15.16
CA ALA A 139 14.61 1.54 14.33
C ALA A 139 14.26 2.41 13.10
N GLU A 140 14.19 3.73 13.26
CA GLU A 140 13.99 4.66 12.16
C GLU A 140 15.15 4.60 11.15
N LEU A 141 16.40 4.61 11.61
CA LEU A 141 17.57 4.47 10.74
C LEU A 141 17.56 3.13 9.99
N LYS A 142 17.18 2.05 10.66
CA LYS A 142 17.08 0.72 10.05
C LYS A 142 15.96 0.65 9.00
N ALA A 143 14.84 1.34 9.25
CA ALA A 143 13.78 1.51 8.26
C ALA A 143 14.25 2.33 7.06
N LEU A 144 15.01 3.40 7.30
CA LEU A 144 15.56 4.24 6.23
C LEU A 144 16.50 3.43 5.32
N GLN A 145 17.44 2.69 5.90
CA GLN A 145 18.39 1.85 5.15
C GLN A 145 17.71 0.79 4.29
N ARG A 146 16.61 0.20 4.79
CA ARG A 146 15.86 -0.81 4.04
C ARG A 146 14.98 -0.21 2.96
N LEU A 147 14.45 0.99 3.21
CA LEU A 147 13.48 1.62 2.31
C LEU A 147 14.11 2.64 1.37
N GLU A 148 15.42 2.87 1.41
CA GLU A 148 16.13 3.90 0.65
C GLU A 148 15.70 3.93 -0.83
N ASN A 149 15.75 2.79 -1.51
CA ASN A 149 15.35 2.66 -2.92
C ASN A 149 13.85 2.87 -3.17
N SER A 150 13.04 2.77 -2.11
CA SER A 150 11.59 2.89 -2.15
C SER A 150 11.09 4.29 -1.78
N LEU A 151 11.90 5.12 -1.13
CA LEU A 151 11.45 6.42 -0.61
C LEU A 151 10.95 7.34 -1.72
N SER A 152 11.61 7.32 -2.88
CA SER A 152 11.29 8.13 -4.06
C SER A 152 10.25 7.50 -4.98
N SER A 153 9.84 6.25 -4.73
CA SER A 153 8.90 5.57 -5.61
C SER A 153 7.51 6.21 -5.58
N LYS A 154 6.82 6.17 -6.72
CA LYS A 154 5.46 6.70 -6.85
C LYS A 154 4.45 5.69 -6.32
N THR A 155 3.61 6.15 -5.42
CA THR A 155 2.52 5.36 -4.83
C THR A 155 1.43 5.09 -5.86
N LEU A 156 0.62 4.06 -5.61
CA LEU A 156 -0.60 3.83 -6.39
C LEU A 156 -1.51 5.06 -6.36
N GLU A 157 -1.61 5.73 -5.21
CA GLU A 157 -2.40 6.96 -5.07
C GLU A 157 -1.93 8.07 -6.02
N GLU A 158 -0.62 8.33 -6.07
CA GLU A 158 -0.03 9.30 -7.00
C GLU A 158 -0.27 8.91 -8.46
N CYS A 159 -0.22 7.62 -8.80
CA CYS A 159 -0.54 7.13 -10.13
C CYS A 159 -2.02 7.36 -10.48
N VAL A 160 -2.95 7.10 -9.55
CA VAL A 160 -4.39 7.38 -9.74
C VAL A 160 -4.62 8.89 -9.94
N ASP A 161 -3.95 9.75 -9.17
CA ASP A 161 -4.07 11.20 -9.34
C ASP A 161 -3.51 11.68 -10.67
N PHE A 162 -2.37 11.14 -11.09
CA PHE A 162 -1.78 11.44 -12.40
C PHE A 162 -2.74 11.06 -13.54
N ILE A 163 -3.33 9.87 -13.50
CA ILE A 163 -4.28 9.40 -14.52
C ILE A 163 -5.57 10.23 -14.46
N THR A 164 -6.05 10.57 -13.25
CA THR A 164 -7.19 11.46 -13.07
C THR A 164 -6.93 12.83 -13.71
N CYS A 165 -5.71 13.36 -13.59
CA CYS A 165 -5.31 14.60 -14.25
C CYS A 165 -5.37 14.49 -15.78
N ILE A 166 -4.86 13.39 -16.34
CA ILE A 166 -4.96 13.11 -17.79
C ILE A 166 -6.42 13.13 -18.24
N VAL A 167 -7.31 12.44 -17.52
CA VAL A 167 -8.74 12.40 -17.85
C VAL A 167 -9.38 13.78 -17.73
N LYS A 168 -9.01 14.56 -16.71
CA LYS A 168 -9.54 15.90 -16.48
C LYS A 168 -9.25 16.89 -17.60
N ASN A 169 -8.16 16.71 -18.36
CA ASN A 169 -7.87 17.55 -19.53
C ASN A 169 -9.01 17.53 -20.56
N ASN A 170 -9.70 16.38 -20.70
CA ASN A 170 -10.85 16.25 -21.59
C ASN A 170 -12.19 16.29 -20.83
N LYS A 171 -12.19 16.00 -19.53
CA LYS A 171 -13.38 15.97 -18.67
C LYS A 171 -13.12 16.69 -17.33
N PRO A 172 -13.17 18.02 -17.29
CA PRO A 172 -12.73 18.81 -16.13
C PRO A 172 -13.49 18.49 -14.83
N ASN A 173 -14.76 18.10 -14.96
CA ASN A 173 -15.62 17.75 -13.82
C ASN A 173 -15.42 16.30 -13.32
N PHE A 174 -14.51 15.54 -13.93
CA PHE A 174 -14.27 14.17 -13.52
C PHE A 174 -13.68 14.10 -12.10
N LYS A 175 -14.25 13.19 -11.30
CA LYS A 175 -13.74 12.81 -9.99
C LYS A 175 -13.84 11.30 -9.85
N VAL A 176 -12.80 10.69 -9.31
CA VAL A 176 -12.78 9.29 -8.93
C VAL A 176 -13.62 9.14 -7.65
N SER A 177 -14.82 8.60 -7.78
CA SER A 177 -15.63 8.21 -6.61
C SER A 177 -14.95 7.07 -5.87
N HIS A 178 -15.02 7.08 -4.53
CA HIS A 178 -14.48 6.02 -3.67
C HIS A 178 -12.98 5.73 -3.90
N LYS A 179 -12.20 6.76 -4.28
CA LYS A 179 -10.76 6.65 -4.58
C LYS A 179 -10.00 5.87 -3.50
N THR A 180 -10.15 6.29 -2.25
CA THR A 180 -9.46 5.66 -1.10
C THR A 180 -9.87 4.20 -0.93
N ASP A 181 -11.17 3.91 -1.01
CA ASP A 181 -11.70 2.56 -0.81
C ASP A 181 -11.19 1.61 -1.90
N LEU A 182 -11.22 2.04 -3.16
CA LEU A 182 -10.69 1.27 -4.30
C LEU A 182 -9.19 1.02 -4.19
N ILE A 183 -8.42 2.03 -3.75
CA ILE A 183 -6.98 1.90 -3.53
C ILE A 183 -6.71 0.88 -2.40
N VAL A 184 -7.37 1.02 -1.25
CA VAL A 184 -7.21 0.09 -0.11
C VAL A 184 -7.62 -1.32 -0.51
N PHE A 185 -8.70 -1.48 -1.27
CA PHE A 185 -9.12 -2.76 -1.81
C PHE A 185 -8.03 -3.39 -2.69
N VAL A 186 -7.44 -2.61 -3.62
CA VAL A 186 -6.36 -3.08 -4.47
C VAL A 186 -5.11 -3.46 -3.67
N TYR A 187 -4.76 -2.72 -2.62
CA TYR A 187 -3.68 -3.10 -1.69
C TYR A 187 -3.97 -4.43 -0.98
N CYS A 188 -5.15 -4.59 -0.39
CA CYS A 188 -5.51 -5.79 0.37
C CYS A 188 -5.60 -7.04 -0.52
N SER A 189 -6.01 -6.85 -1.78
CA SER A 189 -6.16 -7.92 -2.77
C SER A 189 -4.94 -8.05 -3.69
N ALA A 190 -3.82 -7.39 -3.38
CA ALA A 190 -2.65 -7.38 -4.26
C ALA A 190 -2.10 -8.79 -4.61
N PRO A 191 -2.04 -9.78 -3.68
CA PRO A 191 -1.64 -11.14 -4.04
C PRO A 191 -2.52 -11.75 -5.14
N TYR A 192 -3.82 -11.50 -5.06
CA TYR A 192 -4.79 -11.95 -6.07
C TYR A 192 -4.55 -11.24 -7.41
N PHE A 193 -4.38 -9.92 -7.40
CA PHE A 193 -4.11 -9.17 -8.63
C PHE A 193 -2.83 -9.62 -9.29
N LEU A 194 -1.73 -9.77 -8.55
CA LEU A 194 -0.45 -10.24 -9.08
C LEU A 194 -0.58 -11.60 -9.77
N TYR A 195 -1.24 -12.56 -9.10
CA TYR A 195 -1.49 -13.88 -9.66
C TYR A 195 -2.33 -13.85 -10.94
N ARG A 196 -3.41 -13.06 -10.95
CA ARG A 196 -4.30 -12.94 -12.11
C ARG A 196 -3.61 -12.25 -13.28
N LEU A 197 -2.79 -11.23 -13.01
CA LEU A 197 -2.08 -10.49 -14.04
C LEU A 197 -1.01 -11.35 -14.71
N GLU A 198 -0.27 -12.13 -13.92
CA GLU A 198 0.67 -13.09 -14.49
C GLU A 198 -0.03 -14.13 -15.37
N LYS A 199 -1.17 -14.68 -14.91
CA LYS A 199 -1.99 -15.60 -15.72
C LYS A 199 -2.51 -14.99 -17.02
N LEU A 200 -2.76 -13.68 -17.03
CA LEU A 200 -3.15 -12.92 -18.21
C LEU A 200 -1.95 -12.55 -19.11
N GLY A 201 -0.73 -12.93 -18.73
CA GLY A 201 0.50 -12.72 -19.49
C GLY A 201 1.12 -11.34 -19.31
N PHE A 202 0.70 -10.56 -18.30
CA PHE A 202 1.26 -9.24 -18.05
C PHE A 202 2.72 -9.33 -17.59
N ARG A 203 3.56 -8.49 -18.19
CA ARG A 203 4.97 -8.29 -17.79
C ARG A 203 5.22 -6.81 -17.56
N PHE A 204 5.57 -6.47 -16.32
CA PHE A 204 5.87 -5.11 -15.93
C PHE A 204 7.37 -4.86 -16.01
N THR A 205 7.75 -3.67 -16.47
CA THR A 205 9.15 -3.26 -16.54
C THR A 205 9.61 -2.59 -15.25
N SER A 206 8.67 -2.13 -14.43
CA SER A 206 8.93 -1.47 -13.15
C SER A 206 7.69 -1.47 -12.25
N VAL A 207 7.89 -1.17 -10.96
CA VAL A 207 6.81 -0.92 -9.99
C VAL A 207 5.92 0.24 -10.41
N PHE A 208 6.52 1.30 -10.97
CA PHE A 208 5.77 2.45 -11.47
C PHE A 208 4.79 2.04 -12.56
N ASP A 209 5.26 1.24 -13.51
CA ASP A 209 4.45 0.76 -14.61
C ASP A 209 3.29 -0.15 -14.17
N PHE A 210 3.53 -0.99 -13.17
CA PHE A 210 2.48 -1.75 -12.48
C PHE A 210 1.44 -0.84 -11.82
N ASN A 211 1.90 0.16 -11.04
CA ASN A 211 1.02 1.12 -10.36
C ASN A 211 0.20 1.95 -11.35
N ILE A 212 0.78 2.29 -12.50
CA ILE A 212 0.08 2.99 -13.58
C ILE A 212 -1.05 2.11 -14.12
N LEU A 213 -0.80 0.84 -14.44
CA LEU A 213 -1.85 -0.05 -14.96
C LEU A 213 -2.99 -0.22 -13.94
N LEU A 214 -2.66 -0.45 -12.67
CA LEU A 214 -3.66 -0.55 -11.61
C LEU A 214 -4.43 0.76 -11.42
N GLY A 215 -3.74 1.91 -11.48
CA GLY A 215 -4.36 3.22 -11.42
C GLY A 215 -5.35 3.45 -12.57
N CYS A 216 -5.02 2.99 -13.79
CA CYS A 216 -5.93 3.04 -14.93
C CYS A 216 -7.17 2.21 -14.67
N GLY A 217 -6.98 1.00 -14.13
CA GLY A 217 -8.06 0.12 -13.70
C GLY A 217 -8.98 0.81 -12.70
N ILE A 218 -8.44 1.41 -11.64
CA ILE A 218 -9.21 2.13 -10.60
C ILE A 218 -10.03 3.27 -11.20
N VAL A 219 -9.42 4.09 -12.06
CA VAL A 219 -10.10 5.23 -12.71
C VAL A 219 -11.25 4.73 -13.58
N VAL A 220 -11.02 3.70 -14.40
CA VAL A 220 -12.05 3.12 -15.28
C VAL A 220 -13.15 2.41 -14.49
N SER A 221 -12.81 1.65 -13.44
CA SER A 221 -13.78 1.05 -12.52
C SER A 221 -14.67 2.12 -11.88
N SER A 222 -14.11 3.27 -11.51
CA SER A 222 -14.88 4.39 -10.97
C SER A 222 -15.89 4.96 -11.99
N PHE A 223 -15.53 5.04 -13.28
CA PHE A 223 -16.47 5.41 -14.35
C PHE A 223 -17.61 4.41 -14.51
N LEU A 224 -17.28 3.11 -14.47
CA LEU A 224 -18.25 2.04 -14.62
C LEU A 224 -19.25 2.01 -13.44
N LEU A 225 -18.77 2.25 -12.21
CA LEU A 225 -19.63 2.36 -11.02
C LEU A 225 -20.55 3.59 -11.04
N GLN A 226 -20.16 4.66 -11.74
CA GLN A 226 -21.00 5.86 -11.94
C GLN A 226 -22.00 5.72 -13.09
N GLU A 227 -22.19 4.51 -13.64
CA GLU A 227 -23.03 4.21 -14.82
C GLU A 227 -22.65 5.00 -16.09
N LYS A 228 -21.42 5.54 -16.15
CA LYS A 228 -20.90 6.29 -17.30
C LYS A 228 -20.25 5.37 -18.33
N GLN A 229 -20.86 4.22 -18.61
CA GLN A 229 -20.38 3.23 -19.58
C GLN A 229 -20.04 3.80 -20.97
N PRO A 230 -20.86 4.69 -21.59
CA PRO A 230 -20.54 5.21 -22.93
C PRO A 230 -19.28 6.09 -22.94
N GLU A 231 -18.85 6.58 -21.78
CA GLU A 231 -17.66 7.44 -21.67
C GLU A 231 -16.36 6.65 -21.59
N VAL A 232 -16.43 5.38 -21.17
CA VAL A 232 -15.25 4.54 -20.90
C VAL A 232 -14.35 4.42 -22.11
N ALA A 233 -14.92 4.18 -23.30
CA ALA A 233 -14.16 4.03 -24.54
C ALA A 233 -13.34 5.29 -24.86
N SER A 234 -13.93 6.48 -24.70
CA SER A 234 -13.23 7.75 -24.93
C SER A 234 -12.07 7.95 -23.95
N ILE A 235 -12.26 7.57 -22.69
CA ILE A 235 -11.25 7.72 -21.64
C ILE A 235 -10.10 6.73 -21.83
N THR A 236 -10.41 5.47 -22.13
CA THR A 236 -9.37 4.47 -22.37
C THR A 236 -8.52 4.82 -23.58
N ILE A 237 -9.11 5.40 -24.63
CA ILE A 237 -8.35 5.90 -25.79
C ILE A 237 -7.40 7.03 -25.37
N ASN A 238 -7.87 7.99 -24.57
CA ASN A 238 -7.02 9.09 -24.09
C ASN A 238 -5.85 8.59 -23.24
N ILE A 239 -6.10 7.58 -22.41
CA ILE A 239 -5.08 6.96 -21.57
C ILE A 239 -4.08 6.17 -22.43
N GLU A 240 -4.56 5.39 -23.41
CA GLU A 240 -3.73 4.60 -24.34
C GLU A 240 -2.83 5.47 -25.22
N GLN A 241 -3.25 6.70 -25.55
CA GLN A 241 -2.39 7.64 -26.31
C GLN A 241 -1.18 8.14 -25.52
N LEU A 242 -1.24 8.13 -24.18
CA LEU A 242 -0.23 8.70 -23.31
C LEU A 242 0.61 7.65 -22.57
N LEU A 243 0.10 6.42 -22.50
CA LEU A 243 0.68 5.31 -21.76
C LEU A 243 0.83 4.10 -22.66
N ARG A 244 1.74 3.18 -22.30
CA ARG A 244 1.99 1.97 -23.08
C ARG A 244 0.86 0.93 -23.05
N TRP A 245 -0.16 1.15 -22.22
CA TRP A 245 -1.21 0.16 -21.94
C TRP A 245 -2.39 0.33 -22.87
N LYS A 246 -2.80 -0.77 -23.51
CA LYS A 246 -3.93 -0.79 -24.43
C LYS A 246 -5.26 -0.76 -23.69
N MET A 247 -6.31 -0.26 -24.34
CA MET A 247 -7.69 -0.27 -23.82
C MET A 247 -8.10 -1.65 -23.30
N ILE A 248 -7.80 -2.72 -24.05
CA ILE A 248 -8.19 -4.09 -23.64
C ILE A 248 -7.52 -4.51 -22.33
N ASP A 249 -6.30 -4.05 -22.09
CA ASP A 249 -5.56 -4.38 -20.88
C ASP A 249 -6.14 -3.62 -19.69
N ILE A 250 -6.39 -2.31 -19.85
CA ILE A 250 -7.03 -1.48 -18.83
C ILE A 250 -8.40 -2.04 -18.44
N LEU A 251 -9.21 -2.47 -19.42
CA LEU A 251 -10.52 -3.07 -19.18
C LEU A 251 -10.44 -4.40 -18.42
N LYS A 252 -9.45 -5.26 -18.70
CA LYS A 252 -9.22 -6.48 -17.91
C LYS A 252 -8.99 -6.14 -16.43
N ILE A 253 -8.18 -5.11 -16.14
CA ILE A 253 -7.93 -4.68 -14.76
C ILE A 253 -9.21 -4.15 -14.12
N ALA A 254 -9.90 -3.26 -14.82
CA ALA A 254 -11.12 -2.64 -14.30
C ALA A 254 -12.17 -3.71 -13.96
N TYR A 255 -12.31 -4.72 -14.82
CA TYR A 255 -13.19 -5.86 -14.59
C TYR A 255 -12.73 -6.71 -13.40
N LEU A 256 -11.43 -7.00 -13.26
CA LEU A 256 -10.90 -7.71 -12.10
C LEU A 256 -11.16 -6.95 -10.80
N ILE A 257 -11.08 -5.62 -10.80
CA ILE A 257 -11.42 -4.80 -9.63
C ILE A 257 -12.92 -4.92 -9.34
N LEU A 258 -13.78 -4.72 -10.34
CA LEU A 258 -15.24 -4.70 -10.17
C LEU A 258 -15.87 -6.06 -9.84
N GLN A 259 -15.22 -7.17 -10.17
CA GLN A 259 -15.71 -8.50 -9.76
C GLN A 259 -15.74 -8.70 -8.24
N HIS A 260 -15.05 -7.85 -7.49
CA HIS A 260 -14.78 -8.03 -6.05
C HIS A 260 -15.01 -6.76 -5.22
N VAL A 261 -15.50 -5.69 -5.87
CA VAL A 261 -15.99 -4.45 -5.23
C VAL A 261 -17.51 -4.55 -5.15
#